data_AF-A0A7S0FQZ8-F1
#
_entry.id   AF-A0A7S0FQZ8-F1
#
_cell.length_a   1.000
_cell.length_b   1.000
_cell.length_c   1.000
_cell.angle_alpha   90.00
_cell.angle_beta   90.00
_cell.angle_gamma   90.00
#
_symmetry.space_group_name_H-M   'P 1'
#
loop_
_entity.id
_entity.type
_entity.pdbx_description
1 polymer ?
#
loop_
_entity_poly.entity_id
_entity_poly.type
_entity_poly.pdbx_seq_one_letter_code
_entity_poly.pdbx_strand_id
1 'polypeptide(L)'
;GMDMHATWYGMVVDEIEDTPGQPGFQEGDCIISINGVPLGELEDCEDTFCEHLGDGVEVVVEPHCETRGAVPTTASTVNWNALQNDVAQFSEDYQVELVVSADHRELVMSGPKSAVASAREEATKLLSCYFPQ
;
A
#
# COMPACT_ATOMS: atom_id res chain seq x y z
N GLY A 1 -17.47 -9.54 -8.31
CA GLY A 1 -17.14 -9.09 -6.94
C GLY A 1 -15.94 -8.17 -6.99
N MET A 2 -15.72 -7.42 -5.92
CA MET A 2 -14.42 -6.81 -5.63
C MET A 2 -14.11 -7.20 -4.18
N ASP A 3 -12.92 -7.75 -3.96
CA ASP A 3 -12.41 -8.01 -2.62
C ASP A 3 -11.58 -6.81 -2.19
N MET A 4 -11.79 -6.39 -0.94
CA MET A 4 -11.21 -5.17 -0.38
C MET A 4 -10.90 -5.37 1.09
N HIS A 5 -9.94 -4.60 1.60
CA HIS A 5 -9.67 -4.48 3.02
C HIS A 5 -9.59 -3.02 3.47
N ALA A 6 -9.90 -2.81 4.75
CA ALA A 6 -9.77 -1.52 5.39
C ALA A 6 -8.31 -1.22 5.75
N THR A 7 -7.91 0.01 5.50
CA THR A 7 -6.63 0.60 5.91
C THR A 7 -6.89 1.93 6.62
N TRP A 8 -5.87 2.47 7.25
CA TRP A 8 -5.84 3.84 7.77
C TRP A 8 -6.12 4.88 6.68
N TYR A 9 -5.90 4.56 5.40
CA TYR A 9 -6.06 5.49 4.29
C TYR A 9 -7.43 5.37 3.59
N GLY A 10 -8.18 4.28 3.84
CA GLY A 10 -9.45 3.97 3.18
C GLY A 10 -9.60 2.48 2.86
N MET A 11 -10.46 2.15 1.90
CA MET A 11 -10.65 0.75 1.44
C MET A 11 -9.75 0.48 0.23
N VAL A 12 -8.84 -0.49 0.34
CA VAL A 12 -7.96 -0.89 -0.76
C VAL A 12 -8.59 -2.03 -1.53
N VAL A 13 -8.55 -1.96 -2.86
CA VAL A 13 -9.02 -3.03 -3.75
C VAL A 13 -7.93 -4.09 -3.89
N ASP A 14 -8.20 -5.30 -3.41
CA ASP A 14 -7.25 -6.42 -3.44
C ASP A 14 -7.38 -7.21 -4.73
N GLU A 15 -8.61 -7.56 -5.10
CA GLU A 15 -8.91 -8.39 -6.25
C GLU A 15 -10.19 -7.91 -6.93
N ILE A 16 -10.19 -7.95 -8.27
CA ILE A 16 -11.36 -7.63 -9.09
C ILE A 16 -11.72 -8.88 -9.89
N GLU A 17 -12.92 -9.44 -9.65
CA GLU A 17 -13.40 -10.57 -10.45
C GLU A 17 -13.57 -10.19 -11.92
N ASP A 18 -13.51 -11.19 -12.83
CA ASP A 18 -13.64 -11.03 -14.29
C ASP A 18 -14.86 -10.20 -14.75
N THR A 19 -15.92 -10.15 -13.96
CA THR A 19 -17.13 -9.35 -14.24
C THR A 19 -17.45 -8.45 -13.05
N PRO A 20 -16.76 -7.30 -12.90
CA PRO A 20 -17.01 -6.41 -11.78
C PRO A 20 -18.35 -5.69 -11.97
N GLY A 21 -19.10 -5.53 -10.88
CA GLY A 21 -20.33 -4.74 -10.88
C GLY A 21 -20.07 -3.24 -11.09
N GLN A 22 -18.82 -2.79 -10.89
CA GLN A 22 -18.40 -1.40 -11.01
C GLN A 22 -17.13 -1.32 -11.89
N PRO A 23 -17.26 -0.92 -13.16
CA PRO A 23 -16.11 -0.81 -14.05
C PRO A 23 -15.25 0.42 -13.73
N GLY A 24 -13.93 0.28 -13.87
CA GLY A 24 -12.99 1.41 -13.77
C GLY A 24 -12.03 1.37 -12.58
N PHE A 25 -12.28 0.50 -11.59
CA PHE A 25 -11.31 0.20 -10.54
C PHE A 25 -10.16 -0.66 -11.06
N GLN A 26 -9.01 -0.51 -10.42
CA GLN A 26 -7.85 -1.38 -10.59
C GLN A 26 -7.47 -1.97 -9.24
N GLU A 27 -6.85 -3.16 -9.27
CA GLU A 27 -6.22 -3.72 -8.08
C GLU A 27 -5.17 -2.74 -7.52
N GLY A 28 -5.15 -2.60 -6.21
CA GLY A 28 -4.31 -1.65 -5.48
C GLY A 28 -4.84 -0.22 -5.39
N ASP A 29 -5.95 0.11 -6.06
CA ASP A 29 -6.62 1.40 -5.88
C ASP A 29 -7.16 1.53 -4.45
N CYS A 30 -7.14 2.76 -3.92
CA CYS A 30 -7.65 3.05 -2.58
C CYS A 30 -8.86 3.99 -2.64
N ILE A 31 -10.01 3.52 -2.19
CA ILE A 31 -11.22 4.32 -2.07
C ILE A 31 -11.09 5.17 -0.81
N ILE A 32 -11.00 6.49 -1.00
CA ILE A 32 -10.76 7.44 0.08
C ILE A 32 -12.01 8.21 0.49
N SER A 33 -13.04 8.26 -0.36
CA SER A 33 -14.34 8.82 0.00
C SER A 33 -15.49 8.31 -0.86
N ILE A 34 -16.70 8.28 -0.29
CA ILE A 34 -17.96 7.96 -0.99
C ILE A 34 -18.97 9.07 -0.71
N ASN A 35 -19.56 9.66 -1.76
CA ASN A 35 -20.46 10.82 -1.65
C ASN A 35 -19.90 11.97 -0.78
N GLY A 36 -18.59 12.18 -0.85
CA GLY A 36 -17.88 13.18 -0.05
C GLY A 36 -17.65 12.82 1.43
N VAL A 37 -18.06 11.62 1.88
CA VAL A 37 -17.73 11.09 3.21
C VAL A 37 -16.33 10.47 3.15
N PRO A 38 -15.34 11.02 3.87
CA PRO A 38 -14.00 10.45 3.89
C PRO A 38 -13.97 9.10 4.62
N LEU A 39 -13.17 8.17 4.14
CA LEU A 39 -13.01 6.83 4.74
C LEU A 39 -11.68 6.68 5.52
N GLY A 40 -10.69 7.54 5.26
CA GLY A 40 -9.41 7.52 5.96
C GLY A 40 -9.54 7.88 7.44
N GLU A 41 -8.64 7.31 8.24
CA GLU A 41 -8.49 7.48 9.69
C GLU A 41 -9.72 7.04 10.52
N LEU A 42 -10.70 6.39 9.89
CA LEU A 42 -11.87 5.84 10.57
C LEU A 42 -11.55 4.48 11.17
N GLU A 43 -11.85 4.31 12.46
CA GLU A 43 -11.81 2.99 13.10
C GLU A 43 -12.86 2.04 12.45
N ASP A 44 -14.02 2.57 12.09
CA ASP A 44 -15.14 1.85 11.47
C ASP A 44 -15.23 2.12 9.95
N CYS A 45 -14.08 2.08 9.27
CA CYS A 45 -13.98 2.35 7.83
C CYS A 45 -14.87 1.42 6.99
N GLU A 46 -14.87 0.12 7.29
CA GLU A 46 -15.66 -0.88 6.57
C GLU A 46 -17.17 -0.68 6.72
N ASP A 47 -17.63 -0.36 7.93
CA ASP A 47 -19.04 -0.07 8.20
C ASP A 47 -19.48 1.19 7.44
N THR A 48 -18.67 2.26 7.51
CA THR A 48 -18.93 3.52 6.78
C THR A 48 -18.97 3.28 5.28
N PHE A 49 -18.05 2.45 4.75
CA PHE A 49 -18.04 2.05 3.35
C PHE A 49 -19.35 1.34 2.97
N CYS A 50 -19.77 0.34 3.76
CA CYS A 50 -20.99 -0.44 3.49
C CYS A 50 -22.26 0.40 3.58
N GLU A 51 -22.32 1.38 4.50
CA GLU A 51 -23.47 2.28 4.64
C GLU A 51 -23.63 3.24 3.47
N HIS A 52 -22.52 3.67 2.87
CA HIS A 52 -22.51 4.70 1.83
C HIS A 52 -22.37 4.15 0.40
N LEU A 53 -21.88 2.93 0.23
CA LEU A 53 -21.77 2.31 -1.09
C LEU A 53 -23.15 1.94 -1.65
N GLY A 54 -23.43 2.35 -2.88
CA GLY A 54 -24.66 2.02 -3.57
C GLY A 54 -24.59 2.33 -5.06
N ASP A 55 -25.67 2.06 -5.78
CA ASP A 55 -25.71 2.32 -7.22
C ASP A 55 -25.67 3.83 -7.52
N GLY A 56 -24.75 4.22 -8.40
CA GLY A 56 -24.63 5.60 -8.90
C GLY A 56 -24.03 6.60 -7.91
N VAL A 57 -23.43 6.12 -6.82
CA VAL A 57 -22.71 6.99 -5.87
C VAL A 57 -21.40 7.50 -6.46
N GLU A 58 -20.99 8.69 -6.02
CA GLU A 58 -19.68 9.24 -6.37
C GLU A 58 -18.62 8.60 -5.47
N VAL A 59 -17.58 8.03 -6.08
CA VAL A 59 -16.44 7.45 -5.37
C VAL A 59 -15.18 8.20 -5.76
N VAL A 60 -14.41 8.64 -4.76
CA VAL A 60 -13.09 9.22 -4.98
C VAL A 60 -12.04 8.19 -4.65
N VAL A 61 -11.15 7.98 -5.60
CA VAL A 61 -10.12 6.95 -5.55
C VAL A 61 -8.75 7.62 -5.60
N GLU A 62 -7.87 7.18 -4.72
CA GLU A 62 -6.44 7.40 -4.84
C GLU A 62 -5.82 6.23 -5.62
N PRO A 63 -5.09 6.50 -6.72
CA PRO A 63 -4.53 5.44 -7.52
C PRO A 63 -3.38 4.73 -6.81
N HIS A 64 -3.20 3.46 -7.15
CA HIS A 64 -2.00 2.71 -6.80
C HIS A 64 -0.73 3.43 -7.29
N CYS A 65 0.28 3.53 -6.42
CA CYS A 65 1.56 4.14 -6.74
C CYS A 65 2.71 3.20 -6.40
N GLU A 66 3.76 3.23 -7.22
CA GLU A 66 5.00 2.49 -7.01
C GLU A 66 6.19 3.46 -7.00
N THR A 67 7.11 3.26 -6.06
CA THR A 67 8.43 3.89 -6.06
C THR A 67 9.52 2.84 -5.89
N ARG A 68 10.67 3.08 -6.51
CA ARG A 68 11.83 2.18 -6.49
C ARG A 68 13.04 2.84 -5.86
N GLY A 69 13.86 2.04 -5.20
CA GLY A 69 15.16 2.42 -4.66
C GLY A 69 16.23 1.38 -5.02
N ALA A 70 17.44 1.83 -5.33
CA ALA A 70 18.56 0.93 -5.57
C ALA A 70 19.11 0.42 -4.23
N VAL A 71 19.41 -0.88 -4.18
CA VAL A 71 20.06 -1.52 -3.03
C VAL A 71 21.57 -1.59 -3.30
N PRO A 72 22.43 -1.04 -2.41
CA PRO A 72 23.87 -1.07 -2.59
C PRO A 72 24.42 -2.50 -2.66
N THR A 73 25.01 -2.86 -3.80
CA THR A 73 25.62 -4.19 -4.02
C THR A 73 26.93 -4.42 -3.27
N THR A 74 27.46 -3.39 -2.61
CA THR A 74 28.75 -3.43 -1.90
C THR A 74 28.66 -4.02 -0.50
N ALA A 75 27.46 -4.23 0.03
CA ALA A 75 27.26 -4.73 1.38
C ALA A 75 27.35 -6.27 1.41
N SER A 76 28.57 -6.80 1.40
CA SER A 76 28.86 -8.24 1.43
C SER A 76 28.42 -8.96 2.72
N THR A 77 27.85 -8.23 3.69
CA THR A 77 27.47 -8.73 5.02
C THR A 77 26.01 -8.50 5.39
N VAL A 78 25.13 -8.11 4.44
CA VAL A 78 23.70 -7.92 4.75
C VAL A 78 23.07 -9.24 5.14
N ASN A 79 22.41 -9.25 6.30
CA ASN A 79 21.53 -10.34 6.70
C ASN A 79 20.17 -10.19 6.00
N TRP A 80 20.04 -10.81 4.83
CA TRP A 80 18.84 -10.71 3.99
C TRP A 80 17.59 -11.25 4.66
N ASN A 81 17.70 -12.29 5.50
CA ASN A 81 16.54 -12.81 6.23
C ASN A 81 16.03 -11.80 7.26
N ALA A 82 16.94 -11.12 7.96
CA ALA A 82 16.55 -10.06 8.90
C ALA A 82 15.90 -8.88 8.15
N LEU A 83 16.51 -8.44 7.04
CA LEU A 83 15.94 -7.38 6.21
C LEU A 83 14.55 -7.74 5.68
N GLN A 84 14.35 -8.97 5.20
CA GLN A 84 13.04 -9.43 4.70
C GLN A 84 11.97 -9.40 5.81
N ASN A 85 12.31 -9.83 7.02
CA ASN A 85 11.37 -9.77 8.15
C ASN A 85 11.04 -8.33 8.54
N ASP A 86 12.05 -7.45 8.61
CA ASP A 86 11.85 -6.04 8.96
C ASP A 86 11.03 -5.31 7.89
N VAL A 87 11.27 -5.61 6.62
CA VAL A 87 10.52 -5.09 5.47
C VAL A 87 9.06 -5.58 5.47
N ALA A 88 8.82 -6.85 5.84
CA ALA A 88 7.47 -7.38 6.00
C ALA A 88 6.72 -6.70 7.15
N GLN A 89 7.35 -6.54 8.33
CA GLN A 89 6.76 -5.80 9.44
C GLN A 89 6.47 -4.34 9.07
N PHE A 90 7.41 -3.69 8.38
CA PHE A 90 7.23 -2.33 7.89
C PHE A 90 6.02 -2.20 6.95
N SER A 91 5.83 -3.19 6.08
CA SER A 91 4.69 -3.24 5.14
C SER A 91 3.36 -3.23 5.90
N GLU A 92 3.25 -4.05 6.96
CA GLU A 92 2.07 -4.09 7.82
C GLU A 92 1.85 -2.76 8.57
N ASP A 93 2.91 -2.21 9.18
CA ASP A 93 2.82 -1.01 10.02
C ASP A 93 2.40 0.24 9.22
N TYR A 94 2.88 0.36 7.96
CA TYR A 94 2.59 1.50 7.09
C TYR A 94 1.47 1.24 6.08
N GLN A 95 0.95 0.00 6.05
CA GLN A 95 -0.06 -0.45 5.09
C GLN A 95 0.34 -0.14 3.63
N VAL A 96 1.59 -0.49 3.33
CA VAL A 96 2.18 -0.47 1.99
C VAL A 96 2.80 -1.83 1.72
N GLU A 97 3.02 -2.17 0.47
CA GLU A 97 3.84 -3.32 0.12
C GLU A 97 5.29 -2.84 -0.08
N LEU A 98 6.21 -3.37 0.74
CA LEU A 98 7.64 -3.12 0.60
C LEU A 98 8.33 -4.44 0.29
N VAL A 99 9.03 -4.54 -0.85
CA VAL A 99 9.63 -5.79 -1.30
C VAL A 99 11.04 -5.55 -1.83
N VAL A 100 11.97 -6.41 -1.41
CA VAL A 100 13.31 -6.49 -2.00
C VAL A 100 13.26 -7.39 -3.24
N SER A 101 13.82 -6.94 -4.36
CA SER A 101 13.88 -7.72 -5.60
C SER A 101 14.62 -9.04 -5.39
N ALA A 102 14.24 -10.08 -6.14
CA ALA A 102 14.84 -11.41 -6.00
C ALA A 102 16.37 -11.45 -6.25
N ASP A 103 16.90 -10.49 -7.01
CA ASP A 103 18.33 -10.32 -7.25
C ASP A 103 19.02 -9.37 -6.24
N HIS A 104 18.27 -8.88 -5.26
CA HIS A 104 18.72 -7.99 -4.19
C HIS A 104 19.34 -6.67 -4.67
N ARG A 105 18.89 -6.16 -5.82
CA ARG A 105 19.40 -4.92 -6.42
C ARG A 105 18.45 -3.74 -6.29
N GLU A 106 17.18 -4.02 -6.11
CA GLU A 106 16.14 -3.02 -6.02
C GLU A 106 15.25 -3.30 -4.83
N LEU A 107 14.63 -2.24 -4.35
CA LEU A 107 13.56 -2.28 -3.38
C LEU A 107 12.40 -1.49 -3.95
N VAL A 108 11.23 -2.11 -3.93
CA VAL A 108 9.99 -1.58 -4.49
C VAL A 108 9.04 -1.32 -3.33
N MET A 109 8.49 -0.12 -3.28
CA MET A 109 7.41 0.25 -2.37
C MET A 109 6.17 0.59 -3.19
N SER A 110 5.08 -0.10 -2.92
CA SER A 110 3.80 0.02 -3.62
C SER A 110 2.64 0.21 -2.64
N GLY A 111 1.57 0.85 -3.08
CA GLY A 111 0.35 1.05 -2.27
C GLY A 111 -0.37 2.36 -2.58
N PRO A 112 -1.33 2.78 -1.73
CA PRO A 112 -1.98 4.07 -1.85
C PRO A 112 -0.95 5.19 -1.87
N LYS A 113 -1.08 6.15 -2.79
CA LYS A 113 -0.09 7.22 -2.97
C LYS A 113 0.21 7.97 -1.65
N SER A 114 -0.79 8.19 -0.80
CA SER A 114 -0.63 8.85 0.50
C SER A 114 0.14 7.97 1.50
N ALA A 115 -0.07 6.65 1.47
CA ALA A 115 0.66 5.68 2.27
C ALA A 115 2.14 5.62 1.85
N VAL A 116 2.40 5.46 0.55
CA VAL A 116 3.74 5.44 -0.05
C VAL A 116 4.50 6.73 0.25
N ALA A 117 3.83 7.89 0.19
CA ALA A 117 4.45 9.18 0.52
C ALA A 117 4.86 9.25 2.00
N SER A 118 3.99 8.81 2.91
CA SER A 118 4.22 8.83 4.36
C SER A 118 5.30 7.85 4.80
N ALA A 119 5.36 6.67 4.17
CA ALA A 119 6.30 5.60 4.50
C ALA A 119 7.75 5.90 4.04
N ARG A 120 7.95 6.79 3.08
CA ARG A 120 9.23 6.96 2.38
C ARG A 120 10.42 7.29 3.29
N GLU A 121 10.23 8.21 4.23
CA GLU A 121 11.30 8.63 5.14
C GLU A 121 11.71 7.48 6.07
N GLU A 122 10.73 6.76 6.58
CA GLU A 122 10.91 5.68 7.54
C GLU A 122 11.49 4.43 6.88
N ALA A 123 11.07 4.13 5.64
CA ALA A 123 11.71 3.10 4.82
C ALA A 123 13.20 3.42 4.61
N THR A 124 13.54 4.68 4.37
CA THR A 124 14.94 5.12 4.22
C THR A 124 15.74 4.92 5.50
N LYS A 125 15.15 5.24 6.67
CA LYS A 125 15.78 5.02 7.98
C LYS A 125 16.01 3.53 8.23
N LEU A 126 15.01 2.69 7.98
CA LEU A 126 15.11 1.23 8.09
C LEU A 126 16.26 0.70 7.24
N LEU A 127 16.36 1.12 5.98
CA LEU A 127 17.42 0.67 5.07
C LEU A 127 18.81 1.15 5.49
N SER A 128 18.92 2.31 6.14
CA SER A 128 20.22 2.81 6.62
C SER A 128 20.86 1.92 7.69
N CYS A 129 20.06 1.12 8.42
CA CYS A 129 20.56 0.10 9.36
C CYS A 129 21.27 -1.05 8.65
N TYR A 130 20.90 -1.33 7.41
CA TYR A 130 21.42 -2.44 6.60
C TYR A 130 22.49 -1.99 5.60
N PHE A 131 22.36 -0.75 5.11
CA PHE A 131 23.22 -0.16 4.09
C PHE A 131 23.74 1.21 4.58
N PRO A 132 24.68 1.23 5.55
CA PRO A 132 25.28 2.48 5.99
C PRO A 132 26.02 3.14 4.81
N GLN A 133 25.84 4.47 4.68
CA GLN A 133 26.50 5.28 3.65
C GLN A 133 28.00 5.43 3.87
#